data_AF-A0A9Q1AIZ2-F1
#
_entry.id   AF-A0A9Q1AIZ2-F1
#
_cell.length_a   1.000
_cell.length_b   1.000
_cell.length_c   1.000
_cell.angle_alpha   90.00
_cell.angle_beta   90.00
_cell.angle_gamma   90.00
#
_symmetry.space_group_name_H-M   'P 1'
#
loop_
_entity.id
_entity.type
_entity.pdbx_description
1 polymer ?
#
loop_
_entity_poly.entity_id
_entity_poly.type
_entity_poly.pdbx_seq_one_letter_code
_entity_poly.pdbx_strand_id
1 'polypeptide(L)'
;MKGSKTTILTLAEKCKSILASNWQAQLNTIKADAKGSKESIYTSKVKYILKKGKPYLWVNEKDMHNVNTIIDDRASLAVASPFPGPLANLFKSMQKLPARIAITGNVEPLKEEKARLIQSKFMHVY
;
A
#
# COMPACT_ATOMS: atom_id res chain seq x y z
N MET A 1 29.12 -3.88 29.84
CA MET A 1 28.24 -3.71 28.66
C MET A 1 27.03 -2.89 29.10
N LYS A 2 26.90 -1.63 28.66
CA LYS A 2 25.74 -0.80 28.98
C LYS A 2 24.53 -1.41 28.27
N GLY A 3 23.59 -1.97 29.03
CA GLY A 3 22.32 -2.46 28.52
C GLY A 3 21.62 -1.34 27.76
N SER A 4 21.61 -1.44 26.43
CA SER A 4 20.86 -0.54 25.57
C SER A 4 19.39 -0.73 25.94
N LYS A 5 18.76 0.31 26.51
CA LYS A 5 17.30 0.39 26.60
C LYS A 5 16.77 0.19 25.19
N THR A 6 16.16 -0.95 24.92
CA THR A 6 15.44 -1.21 23.68
C THR A 6 14.36 -0.14 23.59
N THR A 7 14.59 0.90 22.79
CA THR A 7 13.60 1.94 22.53
C THR A 7 12.41 1.25 21.89
N ILE A 8 11.35 1.04 22.66
CA ILE A 8 10.11 0.44 22.15
C ILE A 8 9.58 1.43 21.13
N LEU A 9 9.69 1.07 19.84
CA LEU A 9 9.12 1.87 18.76
C LEU A 9 7.63 2.11 19.05
N THR A 10 7.22 3.37 18.92
CA THR A 10 5.82 3.75 18.98
C THR A 10 5.03 3.04 17.88
N LEU A 11 3.71 2.93 18.04
CA LEU A 11 2.85 2.32 17.02
C LEU A 11 3.02 3.03 15.66
N ALA A 12 3.09 4.36 15.66
CA ALA A 12 3.28 5.15 14.46
C ALA A 12 4.62 4.87 13.76
N GLU A 13 5.70 4.69 14.52
CA GLU A 13 7.01 4.33 13.97
C GLU A 13 7.02 2.91 13.39
N LYS A 14 6.37 1.95 14.07
CA LYS A 14 6.19 0.59 13.53
C LYS A 14 5.42 0.62 12.21
N CYS A 15 4.33 1.40 12.13
CA CYS A 15 3.57 1.53 10.90
C CYS A 15 4.38 2.17 9.78
N LYS A 16 5.13 3.25 10.06
CA LYS A 16 6.03 3.88 9.09
C LYS A 16 7.10 2.90 8.59
N SER A 17 7.67 2.10 9.50
CA SER A 17 8.66 1.08 9.15
C SER A 17 8.09 0.02 8.22
N ILE A 18 6.90 -0.52 8.50
CA ILE A 18 6.24 -1.51 7.63
C ILE A 18 5.95 -0.88 6.26
N LEU A 19 5.42 0.34 6.23
CA LEU A 19 5.09 1.05 4.99
C LEU A 19 6.33 1.35 4.13
N ALA A 20 7.48 1.62 4.76
CA ALA A 20 8.73 1.89 4.05
C ALA A 20 9.46 0.61 3.59
N SER A 21 9.19 -0.53 4.23
CA SER A 21 9.87 -1.80 3.97
C SER A 21 9.36 -2.59 2.77
N ASN A 22 8.23 -2.16 2.18
CA ASN A 22 7.59 -2.84 1.06
C ASN A 22 7.31 -1.84 -0.08
N TRP A 23 7.17 -2.37 -1.30
CA TRP A 23 6.82 -1.63 -2.51
C TRP A 23 5.57 -2.20 -3.19
N GLN A 24 5.03 -3.30 -2.66
CA GLN A 24 3.79 -3.92 -3.10
C GLN A 24 2.73 -3.82 -1.99
N ALA A 25 1.50 -3.51 -2.38
CA ALA A 25 0.36 -3.36 -1.48
C ALA A 25 -0.90 -3.97 -2.11
N GLN A 26 -1.89 -4.27 -1.27
CA GLN A 26 -3.25 -4.59 -1.71
C GLN A 26 -4.07 -3.29 -1.67
N LEU A 27 -4.59 -2.87 -2.81
CA LEU A 27 -5.49 -1.73 -2.92
C LEU A 27 -6.92 -2.25 -2.98
N ASN A 28 -7.78 -1.72 -2.12
CA ASN A 28 -9.21 -2.00 -2.12
C ASN A 28 -9.95 -0.72 -2.54
N THR A 29 -10.72 -0.81 -3.62
CA THR A 29 -11.59 0.25 -4.14
C THR A 29 -13.01 -0.25 -4.23
N ILE A 30 -13.99 0.65 -4.26
CA ILE A 30 -15.39 0.30 -4.50
C ILE A 30 -15.59 0.08 -5.99
N LYS A 31 -16.25 -1.01 -6.40
CA LYS A 31 -16.49 -1.28 -7.83
C LYS A 31 -17.45 -0.24 -8.41
N ALA A 32 -17.08 0.34 -9.54
CA ALA A 32 -17.97 1.18 -10.30
C ALA A 32 -18.72 0.39 -11.39
N ASP A 33 -19.96 0.79 -11.67
CA ASP A 33 -20.78 0.29 -12.77
C ASP A 33 -21.43 1.47 -13.52
N ALA A 34 -22.05 1.22 -14.68
CA ALA A 34 -22.68 2.22 -15.54
C ALA A 34 -23.80 3.05 -14.87
N LYS A 35 -24.28 2.63 -13.69
CA LYS A 35 -25.33 3.33 -12.90
C LYS A 35 -24.80 3.98 -11.61
N GLY A 36 -23.51 3.87 -11.30
CA GLY A 36 -22.92 4.34 -10.03
C GLY A 36 -22.04 3.28 -9.34
N SER A 37 -21.66 3.50 -8.08
CA SER A 37 -20.86 2.52 -7.33
C SER A 37 -21.72 1.37 -6.80
N LYS A 38 -21.18 0.14 -6.89
CA LYS A 38 -21.71 -1.05 -6.22
C LYS A 38 -21.01 -1.17 -4.88
N GLU A 39 -21.73 -1.54 -3.81
CA GLU A 39 -21.14 -1.80 -2.48
C GLU A 39 -20.12 -2.97 -2.45
N SER A 40 -19.87 -3.62 -3.57
CA SER A 40 -18.85 -4.64 -3.71
C SER A 40 -17.43 -4.06 -3.84
N ILE A 41 -16.49 -4.65 -3.11
CA ILE A 41 -15.08 -4.25 -3.10
C ILE A 41 -14.33 -4.92 -4.25
N TYR A 42 -13.45 -4.17 -4.92
CA TYR A 42 -12.42 -4.66 -5.81
C TYR A 42 -11.05 -4.57 -5.14
N THR A 43 -10.35 -5.70 -5.07
CA THR A 43 -9.05 -5.83 -4.44
C THR A 43 -8.03 -6.33 -5.45
N SER A 44 -6.92 -5.63 -5.60
CA SER A 44 -5.79 -6.12 -6.39
C SER A 44 -4.45 -5.63 -5.83
N LYS A 45 -3.35 -6.21 -6.34
CA LYS A 45 -1.99 -5.81 -5.98
C LYS A 45 -1.56 -4.61 -6.80
N VAL A 46 -1.12 -3.56 -6.11
CA VAL A 46 -0.52 -2.37 -6.71
C VAL A 46 0.90 -2.18 -6.23
N LYS A 47 1.71 -1.52 -7.05
CA LYS A 47 3.02 -1.03 -6.63
C LYS A 47 2.86 0.36 -6.04
N TYR A 48 3.67 0.70 -5.06
CA TYR A 48 3.66 2.04 -4.48
C TYR A 48 5.06 2.47 -4.05
N ILE A 49 5.23 3.77 -3.88
CA ILE A 49 6.38 4.35 -3.17
C ILE A 49 5.88 5.21 -2.02
N LEU A 50 6.68 5.30 -0.96
CA LEU A 50 6.41 6.18 0.16
C LEU A 50 7.22 7.47 0.04
N LYS A 51 6.56 8.64 0.09
CA LYS A 51 7.25 9.93 0.14
C LYS A 51 6.59 10.86 1.15
N LYS A 52 7.39 11.36 2.11
CA LYS A 52 6.92 12.20 3.23
C LYS A 52 5.72 11.59 3.98
N GLY A 53 5.70 10.27 4.14
CA GLY A 53 4.61 9.55 4.81
C GLY A 53 3.35 9.33 3.97
N LYS A 54 3.31 9.82 2.71
CA LYS A 54 2.20 9.60 1.78
C LYS A 54 2.54 8.50 0.76
N PRO A 55 1.71 7.45 0.62
CA PRO A 55 1.88 6.45 -0.41
C PRO A 55 1.44 7.00 -1.76
N TYR A 56 2.29 6.83 -2.77
CA TYR A 56 1.99 7.14 -4.17
C TYR A 56 1.85 5.83 -4.91
N LEU A 57 0.66 5.61 -5.49
CA LEU A 57 0.28 4.35 -6.12
C LEU A 57 0.62 4.38 -7.62
N TRP A 58 1.13 3.27 -8.13
CA TRP A 58 1.26 3.04 -9.56
C TRP A 58 0.10 2.17 -10.03
N VAL A 59 -0.86 2.79 -10.71
CA VAL A 59 -2.05 2.13 -11.25
C VAL A 59 -1.99 2.22 -12.77
N ASN A 60 -2.18 1.10 -13.45
CA ASN A 60 -2.23 1.08 -14.92
C ASN A 60 -3.57 1.68 -15.39
N GLU A 61 -3.56 2.42 -16.50
CA GLU A 61 -4.77 3.02 -17.07
C GLU A 61 -5.86 1.98 -17.38
N LYS A 62 -5.45 0.78 -17.77
CA LYS A 62 -6.33 -0.36 -18.07
C LYS A 62 -6.82 -1.10 -16.83
N ASP A 63 -6.31 -0.75 -15.64
CA ASP A 63 -6.73 -1.37 -14.39
C ASP A 63 -8.09 -0.81 -13.96
N MET A 64 -8.95 -1.68 -13.43
CA MET A 64 -10.27 -1.28 -12.94
C MET A 64 -10.17 -0.34 -11.74
N HIS A 65 -9.06 -0.36 -10.98
CA HIS A 65 -8.80 0.65 -9.95
C HIS A 65 -8.86 2.08 -10.49
N ASN A 66 -8.40 2.33 -11.73
CA ASN A 66 -8.43 3.66 -12.33
C ASN A 66 -9.87 4.17 -12.45
N VAL A 67 -10.75 3.38 -13.08
CA VAL A 67 -12.17 3.70 -13.25
C VAL A 67 -12.88 3.82 -11.91
N ASN A 68 -12.59 2.91 -10.97
CA ASN A 68 -13.20 2.92 -9.65
C ASN A 68 -12.88 4.24 -8.90
N THR A 69 -11.61 4.66 -8.89
CA THR A 69 -11.19 5.87 -8.16
C THR A 69 -11.70 7.18 -8.78
N ILE A 70 -12.07 7.18 -10.06
CA ILE A 70 -12.68 8.34 -10.72
C ILE A 70 -14.14 8.52 -10.27
N ILE A 71 -14.85 7.41 -10.03
CA ILE A 71 -16.28 7.41 -9.66
C ILE A 71 -16.44 7.52 -8.14
N ASP A 72 -15.60 6.82 -7.38
CA ASP A 72 -15.58 6.82 -5.92
C ASP A 72 -14.12 6.82 -5.45
N ASP A 73 -13.69 7.95 -4.88
CA ASP A 73 -12.30 8.16 -4.47
C ASP A 73 -11.91 7.39 -3.21
N ARG A 74 -12.87 6.78 -2.50
CA ARG A 74 -12.63 6.06 -1.24
C ARG A 74 -11.90 4.75 -1.50
N ALA A 75 -10.80 4.57 -0.78
CA ALA A 75 -10.00 3.35 -0.85
C ALA A 75 -9.36 2.98 0.49
N SER A 76 -8.86 1.74 0.53
CA SER A 76 -7.94 1.32 1.58
C SER A 76 -6.73 0.62 0.98
N LEU A 77 -5.57 0.86 1.58
CA LEU A 77 -4.29 0.30 1.19
C LEU A 77 -3.77 -0.59 2.32
N ALA A 78 -3.63 -1.89 2.05
CA ALA A 78 -3.09 -2.84 3.01
C ALA A 78 -1.67 -3.28 2.62
N VAL A 79 -0.73 -3.15 3.56
CA VAL A 79 0.68 -3.47 3.38
C VAL A 79 1.11 -4.46 4.45
N ALA A 80 1.75 -5.56 4.03
CA ALA A 80 2.35 -6.52 4.94
C ALA A 80 3.86 -6.25 5.07
N SER A 81 4.40 -6.49 6.26
CA SER A 81 5.85 -6.56 6.46
C SER A 81 6.44 -7.61 5.52
N PRO A 82 7.54 -7.31 4.81
CA PRO A 82 8.24 -8.32 4.03
C PRO A 82 8.72 -9.41 4.98
N PHE A 83 8.67 -10.65 4.50
CA PHE A 83 9.20 -11.81 5.20
C PHE A 83 9.87 -12.73 4.19
N PRO A 84 10.96 -13.43 4.58
CA PRO A 84 11.59 -14.43 3.73
C PRO A 84 10.59 -15.52 3.32
N GLY A 85 10.56 -15.87 2.04
CA GLY A 85 9.69 -16.92 1.50
C GLY A 85 9.71 -18.25 2.28
N PRO A 86 10.88 -18.76 2.73
CA PRO A 86 10.95 -19.97 3.54
C PRO A 86 10.17 -19.90 4.86
N LEU A 87 10.00 -18.71 5.43
CA LEU A 87 9.23 -18.51 6.67
C LEU A 87 7.72 -18.52 6.43
N ALA A 88 7.24 -18.46 5.18
CA ALA A 88 5.80 -18.53 4.86
C ALA A 88 5.15 -19.77 5.47
N ASN A 89 5.80 -20.92 5.33
CA ASN A 89 5.29 -22.21 5.81
C ASN A 89 5.26 -22.25 7.35
N LEU A 90 6.27 -21.65 7.99
CA LEU A 90 6.33 -21.54 9.45
C LEU A 90 5.23 -20.63 10.00
N PHE A 91 5.00 -19.47 9.37
CA PHE A 91 3.88 -18.59 9.75
C PHE A 91 2.53 -19.31 9.61
N LYS A 92 2.35 -20.04 8.50
CA LYS A 92 1.15 -20.83 8.26
C LYS A 92 0.96 -21.95 9.28
N SER A 93 2.02 -22.69 9.66
CA SER A 93 1.92 -23.77 10.64
C SER A 93 1.59 -23.27 12.05
N MET A 94 2.11 -22.10 12.43
CA MET A 94 1.79 -21.43 13.69
C MET A 94 0.43 -20.71 13.68
N GLN A 95 -0.30 -20.73 12.56
CA GLN A 95 -1.51 -19.92 12.34
C GLN A 95 -1.30 -18.42 12.62
N LYS A 96 -0.08 -17.93 12.39
CA LYS A 96 0.30 -16.52 12.57
C LYS A 96 0.47 -15.85 11.21
N LEU A 97 0.15 -14.56 11.14
CA LEU A 97 0.36 -13.75 9.95
C LEU A 97 1.49 -12.73 10.20
N PRO A 98 2.25 -12.36 9.15
CA PRO A 98 3.17 -11.24 9.24
C PRO A 98 2.43 -9.97 9.68
N ALA A 99 3.12 -9.07 10.38
CA ALA A 99 2.56 -7.78 10.75
C ALA A 99 2.08 -7.03 9.50
N ARG A 100 0.90 -6.40 9.59
CA ARG A 100 0.29 -5.65 8.49
C ARG A 100 -0.24 -4.32 8.98
N ILE A 101 -0.30 -3.37 8.06
CA ILE A 101 -0.95 -2.08 8.27
C ILE A 101 -2.03 -1.90 7.21
N ALA A 102 -3.09 -1.19 7.58
CA ALA A 102 -4.10 -0.72 6.65
C ALA A 102 -4.21 0.79 6.79
N ILE A 103 -4.22 1.49 5.67
CA ILE A 103 -4.42 2.93 5.59
C ILE A 103 -5.72 3.14 4.82
N THR A 104 -6.66 3.86 5.40
CA THR A 104 -7.92 4.25 4.76
C THR A 104 -7.85 5.72 4.37
N GLY A 105 -8.49 6.08 3.26
CA GLY A 105 -8.53 7.46 2.81
C GLY A 105 -9.00 7.55 1.36
N ASN A 106 -8.76 8.72 0.76
CA ASN A 106 -9.16 8.99 -0.61
C ASN A 106 -7.95 8.92 -1.54
N VAL A 107 -8.16 8.43 -2.76
CA VAL A 107 -7.14 8.34 -3.81
C VAL A 107 -7.36 9.47 -4.79
N GLU A 108 -6.34 10.33 -4.91
CA GLU A 108 -6.38 11.45 -5.84
C GLU A 108 -5.41 11.22 -7.01
N PRO A 109 -5.83 11.48 -8.26
CA PRO A 109 -4.93 11.43 -9.41
C PRO A 109 -3.87 12.54 -9.30
N LEU A 110 -2.63 12.20 -9.65
CA LEU A 110 -1.52 13.15 -9.62
C LEU A 110 -1.58 14.07 -10.84
N LYS A 111 -1.42 15.38 -10.61
CA LYS A 111 -1.14 16.34 -11.68
C LYS A 111 0.17 15.95 -12.40
N GLU A 112 0.22 16.11 -13.72
CA GLU A 112 1.32 15.63 -14.57
C GLU A 112 2.72 16.02 -14.09
N GLU A 113 2.92 17.25 -13.63
CA GLU A 113 4.23 17.72 -13.14
C GLU A 113 4.74 16.90 -11.95
N LYS A 114 3.86 16.60 -10.99
CA LYS A 114 4.18 15.78 -9.82
C LYS A 114 4.33 14.31 -10.20
N ALA A 115 3.56 13.84 -11.19
CA ALA A 115 3.64 12.48 -11.71
C ALA A 115 5.01 12.22 -12.35
N ARG A 116 5.51 13.11 -13.22
CA ARG A 116 6.84 12.97 -13.87
C ARG A 116 7.98 12.89 -12.85
N LEU A 117 7.94 13.75 -11.82
CA LEU A 117 8.95 13.76 -10.76
C LEU A 117 8.93 12.51 -9.87
N ILE A 118 7.78 11.84 -9.81
CA ILE A 118 7.62 10.58 -9.07
C ILE A 118 7.98 9.39 -9.95
N GLN A 119 7.60 9.42 -11.23
CA GLN A 119 7.93 8.40 -12.22
C GLN A 119 9.44 8.23 -12.39
N SER A 120 10.21 9.32 -12.48
CA SER A 120 11.68 9.24 -12.53
C SER A 120 12.27 8.51 -11.32
N LYS A 121 11.66 8.66 -10.15
CA LYS A 121 12.07 7.95 -8.94
C LYS A 121 11.63 6.49 -8.92
N PHE A 122 10.48 6.15 -9.50
CA PHE A 122 10.11 4.75 -9.71
C PHE A 122 11.11 4.06 -10.64
N MET A 123 11.57 4.72 -11.70
CA MET A 123 12.50 4.16 -12.68
C MET A 123 13.94 4.02 -12.16
N HIS A 124 14.38 4.81 -11.19
CA HIS A 124 15.69 4.64 -10.54
C HIS A 124 15.75 3.52 -9.49
N VAL A 125 14.60 2.92 -9.14
CA VAL A 125 14.52 1.77 -8.24
C VAL A 125 14.58 0.44 -9.03
N TYR A 126 14.63 0.52 -10.36
CA TYR A 126 14.81 -0.62 -11.28
C TYR A 126 16.17 -0.59 -11.97
#